data_AF-A0A3G8JKZ0-F1
#
_entry.id   AF-A0A3G8JKZ0-F1
#
_cell.length_a   1.000
_cell.length_b   1.000
_cell.length_c   1.000
_cell.angle_alpha   90.00
_cell.angle_beta   90.00
_cell.angle_gamma   90.00
#
_symmetry.space_group_name_H-M   'P 1'
#
loop_
_entity.id
_entity.type
_entity.pdbx_description
1 polymer ?
#
loop_
_entity_poly.entity_id
_entity_poly.type
_entity_poly.pdbx_seq_one_letter_code
_entity_poly.pdbx_strand_id
1 'polypeptide(L)'
;MNALAISDHQGYQRFISNQIYDSLQSREAEYELLPLSVDQVLGVMVWSPLAGGLLTGKYRRDRSPDNGRHIEARTEPPVRDVEQLYRTVDVIVEIAEARGSRRLTWRSRIS
;
A
#
# COMPACT_ATOMS: atom_id res chain seq x y z
N MET A 1 -8.64 -18.71 3.43
CA MET A 1 -9.91 -19.15 2.80
C MET A 1 -10.84 -19.93 3.73
N ASN A 2 -10.32 -20.69 4.72
CA ASN A 2 -11.17 -21.50 5.61
C ASN A 2 -12.24 -20.70 6.37
N ALA A 3 -11.92 -19.48 6.83
CA ALA A 3 -12.87 -18.68 7.61
C ALA A 3 -14.14 -18.27 6.82
N LEU A 4 -14.02 -17.93 5.52
CA LEU A 4 -15.16 -17.61 4.67
C LEU A 4 -16.05 -18.83 4.47
N ALA A 5 -15.44 -19.97 4.13
CA ALA A 5 -16.15 -21.24 3.94
C ALA A 5 -16.85 -21.71 5.23
N ILE A 6 -16.20 -21.53 6.39
CA ILE A 6 -16.81 -21.82 7.70
C ILE A 6 -18.00 -20.90 7.95
N SER A 7 -17.89 -19.60 7.71
CA SER A 7 -19.01 -18.68 7.88
C SER A 7 -20.21 -19.07 7.04
N ASP A 8 -19.99 -19.41 5.76
CA ASP A 8 -21.04 -19.84 4.85
C ASP A 8 -21.69 -21.15 5.32
N HIS A 9 -20.88 -22.14 5.70
CA HIS A 9 -21.37 -23.45 6.11
C HIS A 9 -22.10 -23.44 7.46
N GLN A 10 -21.63 -22.62 8.41
CA GLN A 10 -22.20 -22.56 9.76
C GLN A 10 -23.27 -21.47 9.93
N GLY A 11 -23.59 -20.71 8.87
CA GLY A 11 -24.56 -19.62 8.93
C GLY A 11 -24.12 -18.43 9.77
N TYR A 12 -22.81 -18.21 9.92
CA TYR A 12 -22.28 -17.02 10.57
C TYR A 12 -22.25 -15.83 9.63
N GLN A 13 -21.96 -14.65 10.19
CA GLN A 13 -21.74 -13.46 9.37
C GLN A 13 -20.56 -13.68 8.42
N ARG A 14 -20.80 -13.43 7.13
CA ARG A 14 -19.77 -13.48 6.10
C ARG A 14 -18.91 -12.22 6.18
N PHE A 15 -17.60 -12.39 6.07
CA PHE A 15 -16.69 -11.25 5.92
C PHE A 15 -16.99 -10.54 4.60
N ILE A 16 -17.04 -9.22 4.62
CA ILE A 16 -17.33 -8.41 3.42
C ILE A 16 -16.13 -7.62 2.91
N SER A 17 -15.02 -7.62 3.67
CA SER A 17 -13.82 -6.88 3.30
C SER A 17 -12.56 -7.46 3.91
N ASN A 18 -11.43 -7.24 3.25
CA ASN A 18 -10.11 -7.56 3.75
C ASN A 18 -9.24 -6.29 3.84
N GLN A 19 -8.58 -6.08 4.98
CA GLN A 19 -7.61 -5.00 5.14
C GLN A 19 -6.20 -5.55 4.90
N ILE A 20 -5.51 -5.05 3.89
CA ILE A 20 -4.24 -5.62 3.40
C ILE A 20 -3.19 -4.53 3.21
N TYR A 21 -1.92 -4.90 3.41
CA TYR A 21 -0.81 -4.05 2.99
C TYR A 21 -0.64 -4.15 1.48
N ASP A 22 -0.71 -3.03 0.79
CA ASP A 22 -0.36 -2.94 -0.62
C ASP A 22 0.16 -1.53 -0.92
N SER A 23 1.30 -1.44 -1.58
CA SER A 23 1.89 -0.16 -1.99
C SER A 23 2.83 -0.35 -3.19
N LEU A 24 3.27 0.74 -3.82
CA LEU A 24 4.26 0.65 -4.89
C LEU A 24 5.61 0.08 -4.44
N GLN A 25 5.87 0.01 -3.13
CA GLN A 25 7.07 -0.60 -2.56
C GLN A 25 6.89 -2.10 -2.27
N SER A 26 5.66 -2.60 -2.15
CA SER A 26 5.36 -3.95 -1.70
C SER A 26 4.03 -4.39 -2.30
N ARG A 27 4.11 -5.35 -3.23
CA ARG A 27 2.99 -5.86 -4.05
C ARG A 27 2.68 -7.33 -3.77
N GLU A 28 3.14 -7.85 -2.63
CA GLU A 28 2.95 -9.26 -2.25
C GLU A 28 1.46 -9.64 -2.14
N ALA A 29 0.58 -8.68 -1.83
CA ALA A 29 -0.84 -8.91 -1.79
C ALA A 29 -1.44 -9.33 -3.15
N GLU A 30 -0.77 -9.02 -4.26
CA GLU A 30 -1.23 -9.37 -5.61
C GLU A 30 -1.10 -10.86 -5.94
N TYR A 31 -0.25 -11.59 -5.22
CA TYR A 31 -0.08 -13.02 -5.46
C TYR A 31 -1.29 -13.83 -5.03
N GLU A 32 -1.92 -13.46 -3.90
CA GLU A 32 -2.99 -14.27 -3.32
C GLU A 32 -4.15 -13.44 -2.74
N LEU A 33 -3.87 -12.36 -2.00
CA LEU A 33 -4.89 -11.66 -1.23
C LEU A 33 -5.84 -10.83 -2.09
N LEU A 34 -5.32 -10.15 -3.12
CA LEU A 34 -6.12 -9.40 -4.08
C LEU A 34 -6.92 -10.34 -5.01
N PRO A 35 -6.32 -11.40 -5.62
CA PRO A 35 -7.08 -12.41 -6.34
C PRO A 35 -8.20 -13.04 -5.49
N LEU A 36 -7.90 -13.39 -4.24
CA LEU A 36 -8.89 -13.91 -3.29
C LEU A 36 -10.03 -12.91 -3.06
N SER A 37 -9.72 -11.61 -2.94
CA SER A 37 -10.74 -10.59 -2.70
C SER A 37 -11.67 -10.45 -3.91
N VAL A 38 -11.15 -10.60 -5.13
CA VAL A 38 -11.97 -10.63 -6.35
C VAL A 38 -12.84 -11.90 -6.38
N ASP A 39 -12.23 -13.07 -6.19
CA ASP A 39 -12.89 -14.38 -6.25
C ASP A 39 -14.03 -14.50 -5.22
N GLN A 40 -13.82 -13.98 -4.01
CA GLN A 40 -14.77 -14.10 -2.89
C GLN A 40 -15.68 -12.88 -2.73
N VAL A 41 -15.59 -11.91 -3.66
CA VAL A 41 -16.37 -10.66 -3.66
C VAL A 41 -16.20 -9.89 -2.35
N LEU A 42 -14.96 -9.71 -1.93
CA LEU A 42 -14.58 -8.92 -0.75
C LEU A 42 -14.12 -7.53 -1.16
N GLY A 43 -14.61 -6.51 -0.45
CA GLY A 43 -14.03 -5.17 -0.50
C GLY A 43 -12.59 -5.18 -0.02
N VAL A 44 -11.76 -4.29 -0.58
CA VAL A 44 -10.34 -4.17 -0.21
C VAL A 44 -10.11 -2.83 0.48
N MET A 45 -9.54 -2.88 1.68
CA MET A 45 -9.05 -1.70 2.40
C MET A 45 -7.52 -1.73 2.42
N VAL A 46 -6.90 -0.83 1.66
CA VAL A 46 -5.44 -0.74 1.60
C VAL A 46 -4.91 -0.04 2.86
N TRP A 47 -4.13 -0.77 3.64
CA TRP A 47 -3.35 -0.22 4.73
C TRP A 47 -2.02 0.33 4.19
N SER A 48 -1.61 1.48 4.70
CA SER A 48 -0.33 2.14 4.37
C SER A 48 -0.01 2.26 2.87
N PRO A 49 -0.90 2.83 2.03
CA PRO A 49 -0.67 2.94 0.58
C PRO A 49 0.55 3.80 0.21
N LEU A 50 1.02 4.65 1.13
CA LEU A 50 2.23 5.47 0.99
C LEU A 50 3.46 4.87 1.70
N ALA A 51 3.41 3.58 2.04
CA ALA A 51 4.43 2.85 2.79
C ALA A 51 4.93 3.64 4.02
N GLY A 52 4.02 3.95 4.95
CA GLY A 52 4.37 4.70 6.16
C GLY A 52 4.84 6.16 5.92
N GLY A 53 4.70 6.67 4.69
CA GLY A 53 5.15 8.00 4.28
C GLY A 53 6.40 7.99 3.38
N LEU A 54 7.02 6.82 3.17
CA LEU A 54 8.22 6.67 2.34
C LEU A 54 7.97 7.10 0.88
N LEU A 55 6.77 6.88 0.37
CA LEU A 55 6.40 7.23 -1.01
C LEU A 55 5.96 8.69 -1.19
N THR A 56 6.07 9.53 -0.16
CA THR A 56 5.67 10.96 -0.25
C THR A 56 6.62 11.83 -1.06
N GLY A 57 7.81 11.31 -1.35
CA GLY A 57 8.90 12.02 -1.99
C GLY A 57 9.75 12.89 -1.04
N LYS A 58 9.50 12.82 0.27
CA LYS A 58 10.37 13.47 1.27
C LYS A 58 11.68 12.72 1.51
N TYR A 59 11.66 11.41 1.28
CA TYR A 59 12.81 10.52 1.42
C TYR A 59 13.50 10.38 0.06
N ARG A 60 14.79 10.71 0.00
CA ARG A 60 15.65 10.64 -1.19
C ARG A 60 17.01 10.09 -0.78
N ARG A 61 17.80 9.66 -1.77
CA ARG A 61 19.17 9.17 -1.54
C ARG A 61 20.07 10.20 -0.85
N ASP A 62 19.90 11.48 -1.19
CA ASP A 62 20.70 12.61 -0.72
C ASP A 62 19.96 13.51 0.29
N ARG A 63 18.68 13.21 0.57
CA ARG A 63 17.82 14.05 1.41
C ARG A 63 16.86 13.19 2.22
N SER A 64 17.04 13.20 3.53
CA SER A 64 16.13 12.59 4.49
C SER A 64 15.40 13.68 5.29
N PRO A 65 14.13 13.51 5.66
CA PRO A 65 13.45 14.46 6.53
C PRO A 65 13.95 14.36 7.98
N ASP A 66 13.89 15.48 8.71
CA ASP A 66 14.30 15.55 10.13
C ASP A 66 13.37 14.75 11.06
N ASN A 67 12.13 14.50 10.61
CA ASN A 67 11.12 13.77 11.35
C ASN A 67 10.31 12.84 10.43
N GLY A 68 9.56 11.94 11.05
CA GLY A 68 8.67 11.04 10.36
C GLY A 68 8.68 9.64 10.94
N ARG A 69 7.61 8.89 10.65
CA ARG A 69 7.33 7.57 11.22
C ARG A 69 8.52 6.60 11.07
N HIS A 70 9.18 6.58 9.93
CA HIS A 70 10.34 5.73 9.67
C HIS A 70 11.67 6.23 10.27
N ILE A 71 11.73 7.48 10.74
CA ILE A 71 12.89 8.06 11.44
C ILE A 71 12.77 7.81 12.95
N GLU A 72 11.55 7.89 13.49
CA GLU A 72 11.23 7.78 14.92
C GLU A 72 11.10 6.31 15.41
N ALA A 73 11.94 5.41 14.89
CA ALA A 73 12.04 3.99 15.29
C ALA A 73 10.82 3.08 15.01
N ARG A 74 9.84 3.50 14.19
CA ARG A 74 8.82 2.59 13.65
C ARG A 74 9.22 2.14 12.25
N THR A 75 9.67 0.89 12.12
CA THR A 75 10.10 0.28 10.85
C THR A 75 8.95 -0.31 10.02
N GLU A 76 7.70 -0.05 10.41
CA GLU A 76 6.51 -0.58 9.72
C GLU A 76 5.89 0.45 8.77
N PRO A 77 5.73 0.11 7.47
CA PRO A 77 6.00 -1.21 6.85
C PRO A 77 7.48 -1.48 6.51
N PRO A 78 7.95 -2.73 6.57
CA PRO A 78 9.37 -3.07 6.39
C PRO A 78 9.85 -2.79 4.96
N VAL A 79 11.02 -2.16 4.85
CA VAL A 79 11.70 -1.92 3.58
C VAL A 79 12.69 -3.05 3.32
N ARG A 80 12.34 -3.96 2.39
CA ARG A 80 13.19 -5.10 2.02
C ARG A 80 14.30 -4.72 1.04
N ASP A 81 14.01 -3.80 0.12
CA ASP A 81 14.93 -3.28 -0.88
C ASP A 81 14.87 -1.74 -0.91
N VAL A 82 15.88 -1.12 -0.33
CA VAL A 82 15.98 0.35 -0.20
C VAL A 82 16.28 1.00 -1.56
N GLU A 83 17.05 0.35 -2.43
CA GLU A 83 17.36 0.92 -3.75
C GLU A 83 16.17 0.85 -4.69
N GLN A 84 15.37 -0.21 -4.62
CA GLN A 84 14.07 -0.24 -5.29
C GLN A 84 13.16 0.88 -4.76
N LEU A 85 13.07 1.08 -3.45
CA LEU A 85 12.28 2.17 -2.88
C LEU A 85 12.69 3.52 -3.47
N TYR A 86 13.98 3.85 -3.49
CA TYR A 86 14.43 5.13 -4.03
C TYR A 86 14.17 5.26 -5.53
N ARG A 87 14.40 4.20 -6.34
CA ARG A 87 14.03 4.22 -7.77
C ARG A 87 12.54 4.51 -7.98
N THR A 88 11.67 3.84 -7.22
CA THR A 88 10.22 4.08 -7.28
C THR A 88 9.88 5.52 -6.91
N VAL A 89 10.53 6.04 -5.88
CA VAL A 89 10.32 7.39 -5.37
C VAL A 89 10.78 8.47 -6.37
N ASP A 90 11.87 8.25 -7.10
CA ASP A 90 12.32 9.15 -8.18
C ASP A 90 11.27 9.25 -9.29
N VAL A 91 10.79 8.10 -9.78
CA VAL A 91 9.77 8.02 -10.84
C VAL A 91 8.46 8.69 -10.40
N ILE A 92 8.02 8.46 -9.16
CA ILE A 92 6.84 9.10 -8.59
C ILE A 92 6.93 10.62 -8.66
N VAL A 93 8.13 11.18 -8.44
CA VAL A 93 8.35 12.61 -8.35
C VAL A 93 8.47 13.24 -9.72
N GLU A 94 9.19 12.59 -10.62
CA GLU A 94 9.21 12.97 -12.04
C GLU A 94 7.78 13.08 -12.59
N ILE A 95 6.94 12.06 -12.35
CA ILE A 95 5.53 12.06 -12.78
C ILE A 95 4.73 13.18 -12.09
N ALA A 96 4.97 13.40 -10.80
CA ALA A 96 4.26 14.44 -10.04
C ALA A 96 4.60 15.84 -10.55
N GLU A 97 5.87 16.11 -10.84
CA GLU A 97 6.37 17.38 -11.40
C GLU A 97 5.81 17.61 -12.80
N ALA A 98 5.86 16.60 -13.68
CA ALA A 98 5.29 16.66 -15.02
C ALA A 98 3.78 16.98 -15.02
N ARG A 99 3.07 16.60 -13.95
CA ARG A 99 1.63 16.85 -13.77
C ARG A 99 1.31 18.10 -12.94
N GLY A 100 2.31 18.90 -12.57
CA GLY A 100 2.13 20.08 -11.70
C GLY A 100 1.57 19.75 -10.31
N SER A 101 1.69 18.51 -9.87
CA SER A 101 1.09 18.01 -8.64
C SER A 101 2.12 17.97 -7.51
N ARG A 102 2.03 18.90 -6.55
CA ARG A 102 2.91 18.90 -5.35
C ARG A 102 2.59 17.82 -4.33
N ARG A 103 1.48 17.10 -4.50
CA ARG A 103 1.03 16.01 -3.61
C ARG A 103 0.48 14.87 -4.45
N LEU A 104 0.95 13.67 -4.15
CA LEU A 104 0.29 12.43 -4.58
C LEU A 104 -1.12 12.42 -4.01
N THR A 105 -2.08 12.82 -4.84
CA THR A 105 -3.50 12.66 -4.56
C THR A 105 -3.94 11.43 -5.34
N TRP A 106 -4.07 10.32 -4.63
CA TRP A 106 -4.67 9.11 -5.19
C TRP A 106 -6.17 9.39 -5.37
N ARG A 107 -6.57 9.77 -6.58
CA ARG A 107 -7.99 9.83 -6.96
C ARG A 107 -8.37 8.44 -7.46
N SER A 108 -9.00 7.63 -6.60
CA SER A 108 -9.78 6.49 -7.06
C SER A 108 -10.86 7.02 -8.00
N ARG A 109 -10.71 6.75 -9.29
CA ARG A 109 -11.85 6.78 -10.22
C ARG A 109 -12.39 5.36 -10.23
N ILE A 110 -13.16 5.02 -9.20
CA ILE A 110 -14.03 3.86 -9.22
C ILE A 110 -15.32 4.36 -9.87
N SER A 111 -15.52 3.99 -11.14
CA SER A 111 -16.78 4.13 -11.87
C SER A 111 -17.34 2.74 -12.10
#